data_AF-A0A1Y5G6P0-F1
#
_entry.id   AF-A0A1Y5G6P0-F1
#
_cell.length_a   1.000
_cell.length_b   1.000
_cell.length_c   1.000
_cell.angle_alpha   90.00
_cell.angle_beta   90.00
_cell.angle_gamma   90.00
#
_symmetry.space_group_name_H-M   'P 1'
#
loop_
_entity.id
_entity.type
_entity.pdbx_description
1 polymer ?
#
loop_
_entity_poly.entity_id
_entity_poly.type
_entity_poly.pdbx_seq_one_letter_code
_entity_poly.pdbx_strand_id
1 'polypeptide(L)' 'HWDGKDANGNQLENGLYGFSVVATDAEDKVVQTAQGIQGSVTGIQLNSGVVVLNMGEVEIPLSSVQAVIEKPTTSTGST' A
#
# COMPACT_ATOMS: atom_id res chain seq x y z
N HIS A 1 4.30 3.47 8.93
CA HIS A 1 5.00 3.62 7.64
C HIS A 1 6.37 3.00 7.78
N TRP A 2 6.78 2.17 6.83
CA TRP A 2 8.13 1.63 6.77
C TRP A 2 9.06 2.65 6.10
N ASP A 3 10.31 2.72 6.55
CA ASP A 3 11.33 3.69 6.11
C ASP A 3 12.35 3.10 5.13
N GLY A 4 12.17 1.84 4.71
CA GLY A 4 13.07 1.17 3.77
C GLY A 4 14.30 0.52 4.42
N LYS A 5 14.36 0.44 5.75
CA LYS A 5 15.50 -0.12 6.48
C LYS A 5 15.25 -1.50 7.06
N ASP A 6 16.32 -2.27 7.23
CA ASP A 6 16.32 -3.52 7.98
C ASP A 6 16.37 -3.29 9.51
N ALA A 7 16.32 -4.38 10.28
CA ALA A 7 16.37 -4.34 11.75
C ALA A 7 17.70 -3.80 12.31
N ASN A 8 18.76 -3.73 11.49
CA ASN A 8 20.06 -3.20 11.86
C ASN A 8 20.21 -1.71 11.46
N GLY A 9 19.19 -1.12 10.82
CA GLY A 9 19.20 0.25 10.33
C GLY A 9 19.86 0.43 8.96
N ASN A 10 20.19 -0.66 8.26
CA ASN A 10 20.75 -0.58 6.90
C ASN A 10 19.64 -0.25 5.90
N GLN A 11 19.95 0.65 4.96
CA GLN A 11 19.06 0.95 3.84
C GLN A 11 19.00 -0.26 2.91
N LEU A 12 17.79 -0.73 2.60
CA LEU A 12 17.59 -1.78 1.61
C LEU A 12 17.58 -1.20 0.19
N GLU A 13 17.85 -2.06 -0.79
CA GLU A 13 17.77 -1.75 -2.21
C GLU A 13 16.34 -1.37 -2.62
N ASN A 14 16.21 -0.67 -3.75
CA ASN A 14 14.89 -0.39 -4.30
C ASN A 14 14.27 -1.67 -4.84
N GLY A 15 13.02 -1.95 -4.45
CA GLY A 15 12.29 -3.11 -4.95
C GLY A 15 10.96 -3.32 -4.25
N LEU A 16 10.27 -4.38 -4.67
CA LEU A 16 9.02 -4.82 -4.05
C LEU A 16 9.30 -5.62 -2.78
N TYR A 17 8.69 -5.18 -1.68
CA TYR A 17 8.79 -5.87 -0.39
C TYR A 17 7.41 -6.33 0.10
N GLY A 18 7.37 -7.56 0.60
CA GLY A 18 6.22 -8.08 1.34
C GLY A 18 6.30 -7.69 2.81
N PHE A 19 5.14 -7.51 3.44
CA PHE A 19 5.01 -7.43 4.88
C PHE A 19 3.95 -8.41 5.36
N SER A 20 4.00 -8.76 6.64
CA SER A 20 3.02 -9.60 7.30
C SER A 20 2.64 -8.99 8.64
N VAL A 21 1.34 -8.89 8.89
CA VAL A 21 0.80 -8.45 10.17
C VAL A 21 0.14 -9.64 10.86
N VAL A 22 0.67 -10.00 12.04
CA VAL A 22 0.07 -10.98 12.93
C VAL A 22 -0.41 -10.24 14.18
N ALA A 23 -1.70 -10.33 14.47
CA ALA A 23 -2.28 -9.83 15.72
C ALA A 23 -2.72 -11.02 16.57
N THR A 24 -2.46 -10.95 17.87
CA THR A 24 -2.93 -11.94 18.85
C THR A 24 -3.81 -11.26 19.91
N ASP A 25 -4.78 -12.01 20.45
CA ASP A 25 -5.58 -11.58 21.60
C ASP A 25 -4.86 -11.81 22.94
N ALA A 26 -5.54 -11.58 24.06
CA ALA A 26 -4.97 -11.74 25.41
C ALA A 26 -4.65 -13.19 25.77
N GLU A 27 -5.17 -14.15 25.00
CA GLU A 27 -4.96 -15.59 25.14
C GLU A 27 -4.00 -16.14 24.07
N ASP A 28 -3.20 -15.27 23.43
CA ASP A 28 -2.24 -15.59 22.36
C ASP A 28 -2.86 -16.22 21.09
N LYS A 29 -4.18 -16.07 20.88
CA LYS A 29 -4.83 -16.57 19.66
C LYS A 29 -4.73 -15.56 18.54
N VAL A 30 -4.44 -16.05 17.34
CA VAL A 30 -4.35 -15.21 16.14
C VAL A 30 -5.73 -14.62 15.79
N VAL A 31 -5.75 -13.31 15.61
CA VAL A 31 -6.92 -12.54 15.17
C VAL A 31 -6.76 -12.17 13.70
N GLN A 32 -7.82 -12.36 12.90
CA GLN A 32 -7.81 -11.98 11.50
C GLN A 32 -7.72 -10.45 11.36
N THR A 33 -6.74 -9.97 10.59
CA THR A 33 -6.55 -8.56 10.30
C THR A 33 -6.78 -8.27 8.82
N ALA A 34 -7.33 -7.09 8.53
CA ALA A 34 -7.30 -6.54 7.17
C ALA A 34 -5.94 -5.88 6.95
N GLN A 35 -5.23 -6.31 5.90
CA GLN A 35 -3.95 -5.74 5.51
C GLN A 35 -4.14 -4.97 4.20
N GLY A 36 -3.47 -3.83 4.09
CA GLY A 36 -3.59 -2.97 2.92
C GLY A 36 -2.42 -2.02 2.80
N ILE A 37 -2.23 -1.52 1.59
CA ILE A 37 -1.26 -0.49 1.25
C ILE A 37 -2.00 0.71 0.67
N GLN A 38 -1.45 1.90 0.91
CA GLN A 38 -1.92 3.13 0.30
C GLN A 38 -0.79 3.73 -0.52
N GLY A 39 -1.12 4.20 -1.71
CA GLY A 39 -0.19 4.96 -2.54
C GLY A 39 -0.88 5.59 -3.73
N SER A 40 -0.09 6.27 -4.54
CA SER A 40 -0.58 6.94 -5.75
C SER A 40 -0.63 5.95 -6.89
N VAL A 41 -1.79 5.86 -7.57
CA VAL A 41 -1.92 5.10 -8.81
C VAL A 41 -1.08 5.78 -9.89
N THR A 42 -0.19 5.02 -10.52
CA THR A 42 0.74 5.49 -11.57
C THR A 42 0.29 5.10 -12.97
N GLY A 43 -0.65 4.17 -13.11
CA GLY A 43 -1.18 3.70 -14.38
C GLY A 43 -2.48 2.93 -14.22
N ILE A 44 -3.21 2.80 -15.33
CA ILE A 44 -4.45 2.02 -15.40
C ILE A 44 -4.40 1.22 -16.69
N GLN A 45 -4.79 -0.05 -16.60
CA GLN A 45 -4.83 -0.98 -17.72
C GLN A 45 -6.16 -1.74 -17.72
N LEU A 46 -6.61 -2.16 -18.91
CA LEU A 46 -7.75 -3.04 -19.09
C LEU A 46 -7.27 -4.35 -19.70
N ASN A 47 -7.16 -5.40 -18.88
CA ASN A 47 -6.67 -6.70 -19.31
C ASN A 47 -7.83 -7.70 -19.27
N SER A 48 -8.24 -8.19 -20.44
CA SER A 48 -9.32 -9.18 -20.57
C SER A 48 -10.63 -8.79 -19.85
N GLY A 49 -11.00 -7.50 -19.91
CA GLY A 49 -12.21 -6.97 -19.26
C GLY A 49 -12.05 -6.65 -17.77
N VAL A 50 -10.89 -6.89 -17.18
CA VAL A 50 -10.58 -6.53 -15.79
C VAL A 50 -9.79 -5.23 -15.77
N VAL A 51 -10.27 -4.25 -15.01
CA VAL A 51 -9.53 -3.01 -14.75
C VAL A 51 -8.46 -3.29 -13.70
N VAL A 52 -7.21 -3.01 -14.06
CA VAL A 52 -6.03 -3.16 -13.21
C VAL A 52 -5.39 -1.80 -13.01
N LEU A 53 -5.08 -1.47 -11.76
CA LEU A 53 -4.38 -0.27 -11.36
C LEU A 53 -2.90 -0.61 -11.12
N ASN A 54 -2.00 0.25 -11.60
CA ASN A 54 -0.58 0.13 -11.27
C ASN A 54 -0.23 1.10 -10.15
N MET A 55 0.55 0.61 -9.18
CA MET A 55 1.18 1.43 -8.13
C MET A 55 2.67 1.13 -8.14
N GLY A 56 3.40 1.83 -9.00
CA GLY A 56 4.77 1.44 -9.36
C GLY A 56 4.78 0.08 -10.05
N GLU A 57 5.53 -0.86 -9.50
CA GLU A 57 5.64 -2.25 -10.00
C GLU A 57 4.49 -3.15 -9.54
N VAL A 58 3.59 -2.67 -8.67
CA VAL A 58 2.47 -3.46 -8.13
C VAL A 58 1.24 -3.34 -9.02
N GLU A 59 0.65 -4.47 -9.40
CA GLU A 59 -0.64 -4.53 -10.10
C GLU A 59 -1.77 -4.87 -9.15
N ILE A 60 -2.83 -4.06 -9.16
CA ILE A 60 -3.94 -4.13 -8.21
C ILE A 60 -5.25 -4.17 -8.99
N PRO A 61 -6.02 -5.28 -8.96
CA PRO A 61 -7.35 -5.29 -9.55
C PRO A 61 -8.24 -4.23 -8.91
N LEU A 62 -9.01 -3.48 -9.71
CA LEU A 62 -9.93 -2.46 -9.20
C LEU A 62 -10.91 -3.03 -8.15
N SER A 63 -11.31 -4.30 -8.30
CA SER A 63 -12.18 -5.02 -7.36
C SER A 63 -11.58 -5.22 -5.95
N SER A 64 -10.27 -5.02 -5.78
CA SER A 64 -9.59 -5.12 -4.48
C SER A 64 -9.39 -3.76 -3.79
N VAL A 65 -9.78 -2.66 -4.44
CA VAL A 65 -9.67 -1.31 -3.87
C VAL A 65 -10.69 -1.13 -2.77
N GLN A 66 -10.21 -0.80 -1.57
CA GLN A 66 -11.06 -0.59 -0.39
C GLN A 66 -11.55 0.86 -0.29
N ALA A 67 -10.74 1.83 -0.71
CA ALA A 67 -11.08 3.25 -0.65
C ALA A 67 -10.27 4.06 -1.69
N VAL A 68 -10.83 5.18 -2.12
CA VAL A 68 -10.14 6.23 -2.89
C VAL A 68 -10.13 7.48 -2.06
N ILE A 69 -8.95 8.08 -1.87
CA ILE A 69 -8.74 9.24 -1.01
C ILE A 69 -8.19 10.37 -1.88
N GLU A 70 -8.82 11.55 -1.79
CA GLU A 70 -8.30 12.74 -2.45
C GLU A 70 -6.92 13.08 -1.88
N LYS A 71 -5.98 13.40 -2.77
CA LYS A 71 -4.69 13.92 -2.32
C LYS A 71 -4.95 15.31 -1.72
N PRO A 72 -4.53 15.58 -0.46
CA PRO A 72 -4.68 16.90 0.12
C PRO A 72 -4.02 17.92 -0.81
N THR A 73 -4.81 18.86 -1.34
CA THR A 73 -4.26 20.00 -2.07
C THR A 73 -3.60 20.90 -1.05
N THR A 74 -2.28 21.00 -1.07
CA THR A 74 -1.58 22.08 -0.36
C THR A 74 -2.02 23.40 -0.99
N SER A 75 -2.94 24.10 -0.32
CA SER A 75 -3.27 25.49 -0.63
C SER A 75 -2.05 26.34 -0.28
N THR A 76 -1.20 26.59 -1.28
CA THR A 76 -0.18 27.63 -1.18
C THR A 76 -0.92 28.97 -1.19
N GLY A 77 -1.16 29.50 0.01
CA GLY A 77 -1.70 30.83 0.21
C GLY A 77 -0.80 31.88 -0.45
N SER A 78 -1.40 32.68 -1.32
CA SER A 78 -0.80 33.88 -1.89
C SER A 78 -0.88 35.01 -0.86
N THR A 79 0.26 35.61 -0.51
CA THR A 79 0.38 37.00 -0.05
C THR A 79 1.71 37.55 -0.52
#